data_AF-A0A1D1ZK78-F1
#
_entry.id   AF-A0A1D1ZK78-F1
#
_cell.length_a   1.000
_cell.length_b   1.000
_cell.length_c   1.000
_cell.angle_alpha   90.00
_cell.angle_beta   90.00
_cell.angle_gamma   90.00
#
_symmetry.space_group_name_H-M   'P 1'
#
loop_
_entity.id
_entity.type
_entity.pdbx_description
1 polymer ?
#
loop_
_entity_poly.entity_id
_entity_poly.type
_entity_poly.pdbx_seq_one_letter_code
_entity_poly.pdbx_strand_id
1 'polypeptide(L)'
;MEKRIHGASLLLDDSLRHCFVSGLERKDHEALLNCLRAYAATGNTTGAEEVFRTTIVSPLIQKIIPYSPSNLDGYALSNDLEEDYQQIMQIIEAECKCFLDIASSANSGFHVFDFLANSILKEVLFAIQKGKPGAFSPGRPTEFLKNYKLSLHFLSYLEGYCPSRSAVAKFRSEDVYVDFMKQWNIGVYFSLRFQEIAGNLDSALMVAAITPVSNLLPAQGDYEGLILKQSITLLDSLKSCWRDDVLVLSFSDKFLRLSLQLISRYSTWLSSGLAARKMNSSGSIPSTEWAISALPEDFVYVMHDVNYLVAELKNGFLGNVQHLLHSCSFEVLDLVKQSILHAGKSLDDLIPSLLDAIIEAIVEKSAEEFKHLKAITATYRMTIKGPPVRHSPYVSGLLRPVKAFLDGERIVYLTTETRKQLLLSAAERITSRYYDLVAELVDTVRKTESSLQRIRQTAQRRGGTSSDASDNSISNTDKLCMQYFLDIQEYGRNLAELGVAAADIPAYRSLWQCVAPADRQSTINF
;
A
#
# COMPACT_ATOMS: atom_id res chain seq x y z
N MET A 1 35.49 -19.28 65.09
CA MET A 1 34.95 -20.52 64.49
C MET A 1 34.61 -20.30 63.02
N GLU A 2 33.91 -19.21 62.68
CA GLU A 2 33.58 -18.80 61.30
C GLU A 2 34.77 -18.77 60.33
N LYS A 3 35.93 -18.18 60.70
CA LYS A 3 37.12 -18.16 59.84
C LYS A 3 37.66 -19.56 59.49
N ARG A 4 37.50 -20.55 60.38
CA ARG A 4 37.93 -21.93 60.14
C ARG A 4 36.93 -22.67 59.24
N ILE A 5 35.64 -22.40 59.41
CA ILE A 5 34.57 -22.94 58.55
C ILE A 5 34.71 -22.38 57.13
N HIS A 6 34.97 -21.07 57.01
CA HIS A 6 35.21 -20.43 55.72
C HIS A 6 36.47 -21.00 55.03
N GLY A 7 37.58 -21.17 55.76
CA GLY A 7 38.79 -21.80 55.22
C GLY A 7 38.58 -23.25 54.78
N ALA A 8 37.77 -24.03 55.50
CA ALA A 8 37.43 -25.40 55.13
C ALA A 8 36.53 -25.45 53.88
N SER A 9 35.60 -24.50 53.73
CA SER A 9 34.75 -24.38 52.53
C SER A 9 35.59 -24.09 51.29
N LEU A 10 36.53 -23.15 51.37
CA LEU A 10 37.42 -22.82 50.24
C LEU A 10 38.28 -24.01 49.82
N LEU A 11 38.85 -24.74 50.78
CA LEU A 11 39.64 -25.94 50.48
C LEU A 11 38.80 -27.05 49.84
N LEU A 12 37.54 -27.20 50.28
CA LEU A 12 36.60 -28.14 49.68
C LEU A 12 36.27 -27.74 48.24
N ASP A 13 35.94 -26.47 48.00
CA ASP A 13 35.62 -25.95 46.66
C ASP A 13 36.80 -26.12 45.69
N ASP A 14 38.03 -25.82 46.13
CA ASP A 14 39.23 -26.01 45.30
C ASP A 14 39.51 -27.49 44.99
N SER A 15 39.36 -28.37 45.99
CA SER A 15 39.56 -29.80 45.80
C SER A 15 38.50 -30.38 44.85
N LEU A 16 37.24 -29.98 45.05
CA LEU A 16 36.11 -30.38 44.22
C LEU A 16 36.30 -29.90 42.77
N ARG A 17 36.76 -28.66 42.59
CA ARG A 17 37.11 -28.11 41.27
C ARG A 17 38.18 -28.94 40.58
N HIS A 18 39.28 -29.26 41.26
CA HIS A 18 40.36 -30.07 40.68
C HIS A 18 39.90 -31.49 40.30
N CYS A 19 39.11 -32.13 41.15
CA CYS A 19 38.51 -33.44 40.85
C CYS A 19 37.57 -33.36 39.66
N PHE A 20 36.73 -32.32 39.57
CA PHE A 20 35.77 -32.16 38.48
C PHE A 20 36.47 -31.89 37.14
N VAL A 21 37.49 -31.02 37.12
CA VAL A 21 38.34 -30.80 35.93
C VAL A 21 38.97 -32.10 35.46
N SER A 22 39.60 -32.86 36.37
CA SER A 22 40.23 -34.14 36.02
C SER A 22 39.22 -35.17 35.51
N GLY A 23 38.01 -35.19 36.08
CA GLY A 23 36.91 -36.03 35.64
C GLY A 23 36.40 -35.66 34.24
N LEU A 24 36.32 -34.37 33.93
CA LEU A 24 35.92 -33.85 32.63
C LEU A 24 36.96 -34.20 31.54
N GLU A 25 38.25 -33.98 31.81
CA GLU A 25 39.34 -34.28 30.87
C GLU A 25 39.44 -35.78 30.56
N ARG A 26 39.22 -36.64 31.56
CA ARG A 26 39.32 -38.10 31.42
C ARG A 26 38.00 -38.76 31.02
N LYS A 27 36.91 -38.01 30.93
CA LYS A 27 35.54 -38.51 30.72
C LYS A 27 35.14 -39.61 31.74
N ASP A 28 35.64 -39.47 32.97
CA ASP A 28 35.41 -40.44 34.06
C ASP A 28 34.00 -40.24 34.66
N HIS A 29 33.10 -41.16 34.34
CA HIS A 29 31.69 -41.09 34.72
C HIS A 29 31.48 -41.10 36.24
N GLU A 30 32.20 -41.94 36.98
CA GLU A 30 32.00 -42.04 38.43
C GLU A 30 32.52 -40.79 39.14
N ALA A 31 33.67 -40.27 38.70
CA ALA A 31 34.22 -39.03 39.22
C ALA A 31 33.27 -37.85 38.99
N LEU A 32 32.71 -37.73 37.79
CA LEU A 32 31.77 -36.67 37.44
C LEU A 32 30.49 -36.74 38.29
N LEU A 33 29.89 -37.92 38.42
CA LEU A 33 28.69 -38.13 39.26
C LEU A 33 28.93 -37.72 40.71
N ASN A 34 30.06 -38.12 41.29
CA ASN A 34 30.39 -37.80 42.67
C ASN A 34 30.67 -36.31 42.87
N CYS A 35 31.34 -35.66 41.89
CA CYS A 35 31.55 -34.22 41.92
C CYS A 35 30.23 -33.45 41.83
N LEU A 36 29.33 -33.83 40.92
CA LEU A 36 28.01 -33.19 40.78
C LEU A 36 27.15 -33.34 42.05
N ARG A 37 27.16 -34.52 42.69
CA ARG A 37 26.49 -34.72 43.98
C ARG A 37 27.05 -33.80 45.06
N ALA A 38 28.37 -33.66 45.12
CA ALA A 38 29.02 -32.79 46.08
C ALA A 38 28.70 -31.30 45.81
N TYR A 39 28.75 -30.84 44.55
CA TYR A 39 28.32 -29.48 44.18
C TYR A 39 26.86 -29.20 44.52
N ALA A 40 25.96 -30.16 44.28
CA ALA A 40 24.55 -30.04 44.63
C ALA A 40 24.36 -29.98 46.15
N ALA A 41 25.10 -30.79 46.92
CA ALA A 41 25.04 -30.81 48.38
C ALA A 41 25.61 -29.54 49.03
N THR A 42 26.63 -28.91 48.44
CA THR A 42 27.19 -27.64 48.92
C THR A 42 26.42 -26.41 48.42
N GLY A 43 25.48 -26.59 47.49
CA GLY A 43 24.74 -25.49 46.87
C GLY A 43 25.56 -24.64 45.90
N ASN A 44 26.79 -25.07 45.54
CA ASN A 44 27.69 -24.35 44.64
C ASN A 44 27.41 -24.76 43.17
N THR A 45 26.20 -24.50 42.69
CA THR A 45 25.77 -24.87 41.33
C THR A 45 26.51 -24.08 40.25
N THR A 46 26.67 -22.78 40.48
CA THR A 46 27.36 -21.86 39.57
C THR A 46 28.84 -22.22 39.40
N GLY A 47 29.50 -22.73 40.45
CA GLY A 47 30.87 -23.21 40.38
C GLY A 47 31.02 -24.40 39.44
N ALA A 48 30.13 -25.39 39.51
CA ALA A 48 30.15 -26.53 38.59
C ALA A 48 29.96 -26.09 37.13
N GLU A 49 28.99 -25.21 36.89
CA GLU A 49 28.67 -24.67 35.57
C GLU A 49 29.84 -23.87 34.97
N GLU A 50 30.51 -23.04 35.77
CA GLU A 50 31.66 -22.26 35.31
C GLU A 50 32.90 -23.14 35.07
N VAL A 51 33.09 -24.22 35.84
CA VAL A 51 34.18 -25.17 35.60
C VAL A 51 33.94 -25.94 34.31
N PHE A 52 32.71 -26.42 34.06
CA PHE A 52 32.37 -27.08 32.80
C PHE A 52 32.55 -26.13 31.60
N ARG A 53 32.11 -24.87 31.76
CA ARG A 53 32.28 -23.81 30.77
C ARG A 53 33.75 -23.58 30.41
N THR A 54 34.59 -23.33 31.41
CA THR A 54 36.00 -22.94 31.18
C THR A 54 36.89 -24.10 30.76
N THR A 55 36.58 -25.33 31.21
CA THR A 55 37.42 -26.51 30.93
C THR A 55 37.09 -27.16 29.59
N ILE A 56 35.80 -27.28 29.24
CA ILE A 56 35.35 -28.01 28.05
C ILE A 56 34.83 -27.05 26.99
N VAL A 57 33.82 -26.22 27.32
CA VAL A 57 33.10 -25.44 26.32
C VAL A 57 33.97 -24.33 25.72
N SER A 58 34.64 -23.52 26.53
CA SER A 58 35.40 -22.36 26.09
C SER A 58 36.53 -22.71 25.11
N PRO A 59 37.41 -23.71 25.39
CA PRO A 59 38.45 -24.12 24.43
C PRO A 59 37.89 -24.67 23.11
N LEU A 60 36.69 -25.24 23.12
CA LEU A 60 36.03 -25.77 21.93
C LEU A 60 35.42 -24.64 21.09
N ILE A 61 34.69 -23.72 21.72
CA ILE A 61 34.07 -22.57 21.03
C ILE A 61 35.14 -21.61 20.50
N GLN A 62 36.23 -21.38 21.23
CA GLN A 62 37.33 -20.50 20.79
C GLN A 62 38.01 -20.98 19.51
N LYS A 63 37.98 -22.30 19.21
CA LYS A 63 38.49 -22.86 17.95
C LYS A 63 37.61 -22.48 16.75
N ILE A 64 36.30 -22.29 16.97
CA ILE A 64 35.33 -21.95 15.93
C ILE A 64 35.26 -20.42 15.77
N ILE A 65 35.09 -19.70 16.89
CA ILE A 65 35.01 -18.24 16.92
C ILE A 65 36.18 -17.73 17.76
N PRO A 66 37.33 -17.41 17.13
CA PRO A 66 38.46 -16.83 17.84
C PRO A 66 38.11 -15.43 18.35
N TYR A 67 38.30 -15.20 19.66
CA TYR A 67 38.09 -13.90 20.31
C TYR A 67 39.36 -13.35 20.98
N SER A 68 40.54 -13.94 20.67
CA SER A 68 41.83 -13.45 21.14
C SER A 68 42.37 -12.33 20.23
N PRO A 69 42.94 -11.25 20.79
CA PRO A 69 43.39 -10.07 20.04
C PRO A 69 44.61 -10.29 19.13
N SER A 70 45.17 -11.50 19.08
CA SER A 70 46.45 -11.81 18.43
C SER A 70 46.35 -12.27 16.97
N ASN A 71 45.16 -12.58 16.46
CA ASN A 71 44.97 -13.12 15.10
C ASN A 71 44.29 -12.11 14.17
N LEU A 72 44.72 -10.85 14.23
CA LEU A 72 44.33 -9.78 13.30
C LEU A 72 45.08 -9.84 11.95
N ASP A 73 45.75 -10.96 11.66
CA ASP A 73 46.42 -11.18 10.37
C ASP A 73 45.46 -11.83 9.36
N GLY A 74 44.81 -10.97 8.58
CA GLY A 74 44.74 -11.10 7.12
C GLY A 74 43.85 -12.18 6.49
N TYR A 75 43.31 -13.15 7.22
CA TYR A 75 42.22 -13.99 6.70
C TYR A 75 40.91 -13.33 7.08
N ALA A 76 40.13 -12.95 6.07
CA ALA A 76 38.73 -12.60 6.26
C ALA A 76 38.03 -13.79 6.95
N LEU A 77 37.97 -13.77 8.29
CA LEU A 77 37.09 -14.63 9.06
C LEU A 77 35.73 -14.47 8.40
N SER A 78 35.18 -15.56 7.86
CA SER A 78 33.85 -15.51 7.29
C SER A 78 32.94 -14.97 8.40
N ASN A 79 32.26 -13.85 8.14
CA ASN A 79 31.24 -13.34 9.05
C ASN A 79 29.99 -14.23 9.01
N ASP A 80 30.08 -15.43 8.45
CA ASP A 80 28.97 -16.34 8.28
C ASP A 80 28.74 -17.11 9.58
N LEU A 81 27.74 -16.65 10.32
CA LEU A 81 27.32 -17.26 11.56
C LEU A 81 26.67 -18.64 11.33
N GLU A 82 26.28 -18.95 10.09
CA GLU A 82 25.68 -20.23 9.72
C GLU A 82 26.68 -21.39 9.90
N GLU A 83 27.87 -21.25 9.33
CA GLU A 83 28.95 -22.24 9.47
C GLU A 83 29.39 -22.38 10.92
N ASP A 84 29.49 -21.26 11.66
CA ASP A 84 29.84 -21.29 13.08
C ASP A 84 28.82 -22.11 13.87
N TYR A 85 27.52 -21.84 13.73
CA TYR A 85 26.48 -22.57 14.45
C TYR A 85 26.48 -24.05 14.09
N GLN A 86 26.66 -24.40 12.81
CA GLN A 86 26.75 -25.79 12.39
C GLN A 86 27.92 -26.51 13.07
N GLN A 87 29.10 -25.90 13.11
CA GLN A 87 30.26 -26.46 13.80
C GLN A 87 30.04 -26.55 15.31
N ILE A 88 29.43 -25.53 15.93
CA ILE A 88 29.11 -25.54 17.36
C ILE A 88 28.16 -26.69 17.69
N MET A 89 27.10 -26.89 16.90
CA MET A 89 26.16 -28.00 17.09
C MET A 89 26.86 -29.36 17.01
N GLN A 90 27.73 -29.56 16.01
CA GLN A 90 28.49 -30.80 15.85
C GLN A 90 29.41 -31.07 17.05
N ILE A 91 30.07 -30.04 17.57
CA ILE A 91 30.94 -30.20 18.74
C ILE A 91 30.14 -30.48 20.01
N ILE A 92 28.99 -29.83 20.21
CA ILE A 92 28.12 -30.11 21.36
C ILE A 92 27.69 -31.60 21.34
N GLU A 93 27.31 -32.10 20.16
CA GLU A 93 26.93 -33.51 19.99
C GLU A 93 28.10 -34.47 20.26
N ALA A 94 29.29 -34.14 19.78
CA ALA A 94 30.47 -34.99 19.90
C ALA A 94 31.09 -34.99 21.31
N GLU A 95 31.20 -33.83 21.95
CA GLU A 95 32.00 -33.64 23.17
C GLU A 95 31.17 -33.38 24.42
N CYS A 96 30.00 -32.74 24.30
CA CYS A 96 29.18 -32.34 25.46
C CYS A 96 28.05 -33.32 25.77
N LYS A 97 27.50 -34.02 24.76
CA LYS A 97 26.30 -34.86 24.90
C LYS A 97 26.38 -35.86 26.04
N CYS A 98 27.45 -36.65 26.10
CA CYS A 98 27.61 -37.66 27.14
C CYS A 98 27.54 -37.08 28.55
N PHE A 99 28.09 -35.87 28.75
CA PHE A 99 28.01 -35.17 30.04
C PHE A 99 26.60 -34.62 30.29
N LEU A 100 25.96 -34.03 29.27
CA LEU A 100 24.59 -33.53 29.37
C LEU A 100 23.59 -34.65 29.71
N ASP A 101 23.79 -35.86 29.18
CA ASP A 101 22.99 -37.05 29.50
C ASP A 101 23.16 -37.46 30.98
N ILE A 102 24.38 -37.37 31.52
CA ILE A 102 24.64 -37.59 32.96
C ILE A 102 23.93 -36.54 33.81
N ALA A 103 24.05 -35.26 33.45
CA ALA A 103 23.46 -34.15 34.18
C ALA A 103 21.93 -34.13 34.11
N SER A 104 21.33 -34.68 33.05
CA SER A 104 19.88 -34.76 32.84
C SER A 104 19.25 -36.07 33.31
N SER A 105 20.06 -37.03 33.78
CA SER A 105 19.60 -38.36 34.22
C SER A 105 18.48 -38.28 35.26
N ALA A 106 17.42 -39.07 35.05
CA ALA A 106 16.26 -39.12 35.93
C ALA A 106 16.65 -39.58 37.34
N ASN A 107 16.05 -38.96 38.36
CA ASN A 107 16.31 -39.24 39.79
C ASN A 107 17.76 -38.97 40.25
N SER A 108 18.56 -38.26 39.46
CA SER A 108 19.94 -37.89 39.83
C SER A 108 20.01 -36.76 40.86
N GLY A 109 18.96 -35.92 40.94
CA GLY A 109 18.96 -34.69 41.74
C GLY A 109 19.71 -33.53 41.09
N PHE A 110 20.22 -33.69 39.87
CA PHE A 110 21.03 -32.69 39.17
C PHE A 110 20.23 -31.62 38.40
N HIS A 111 18.90 -31.63 38.50
CA HIS A 111 18.05 -30.59 37.89
C HIS A 111 18.24 -29.18 38.49
N VAL A 112 19.07 -29.06 39.53
CA VAL A 112 19.54 -27.80 40.12
C VAL A 112 20.58 -27.08 39.27
N PHE A 113 21.22 -27.77 38.32
CA PHE A 113 22.21 -27.18 37.42
C PHE A 113 21.59 -26.81 36.06
N ASP A 114 22.11 -25.76 35.45
CA ASP A 114 21.67 -25.19 34.17
C ASP A 114 22.84 -25.08 33.18
N PHE A 115 23.58 -26.18 32.98
CA PHE A 115 24.76 -26.24 32.09
C PHE A 115 24.49 -25.76 30.65
N LEU A 116 23.28 -25.99 30.11
CA LEU A 116 22.91 -25.50 28.78
C LEU A 116 22.95 -23.96 28.71
N ALA A 117 22.41 -23.28 29.72
CA ALA A 117 22.38 -21.82 29.76
C ALA A 117 23.72 -21.25 30.22
N ASN A 118 24.17 -21.66 31.40
CA ASN A 118 25.27 -21.01 32.11
C ASN A 118 26.65 -21.49 31.68
N SER A 119 26.74 -22.58 30.92
CA SER A 119 28.01 -23.03 30.32
C SER A 119 28.02 -22.89 28.81
N ILE A 120 27.07 -23.50 28.10
CA ILE A 120 27.08 -23.54 26.63
C ILE A 120 26.64 -22.21 26.02
N LEU A 121 25.39 -21.79 26.27
CA LEU A 121 24.85 -20.56 25.69
C LEU A 121 25.64 -19.33 26.13
N LYS A 122 26.06 -19.28 27.39
CA LYS A 122 26.90 -18.21 27.95
C LYS A 122 28.22 -18.06 27.19
N GLU A 123 28.87 -19.17 26.86
CA GLU A 123 30.13 -19.13 26.13
C GLU A 123 29.96 -18.79 24.65
N VAL A 124 28.92 -19.32 24.01
CA VAL A 124 28.58 -18.97 22.62
C VAL A 124 28.25 -17.48 22.50
N LEU A 125 27.44 -16.94 23.42
CA LEU A 125 27.13 -15.52 23.49
C LEU A 125 28.41 -14.68 23.62
N PHE A 126 29.27 -15.05 24.57
CA PHE A 126 30.54 -14.35 24.79
C PHE A 126 31.44 -14.37 23.55
N ALA A 127 31.57 -15.53 22.90
CA ALA A 127 32.40 -15.69 21.72
C ALA A 127 31.88 -14.85 20.54
N ILE A 128 30.56 -14.80 20.29
CA ILE A 128 30.00 -13.96 19.23
C ILE A 128 30.18 -12.48 19.58
N GLN A 129 29.93 -12.07 20.82
CA GLN A 129 30.10 -10.67 21.25
C GLN A 129 31.54 -10.16 21.11
N LYS A 130 32.54 -11.02 21.32
CA LYS A 130 33.95 -10.64 21.26
C LYS A 130 34.59 -10.87 19.89
N GLY A 131 34.29 -11.99 19.24
CA GLY A 131 34.86 -12.37 17.96
C GLY A 131 34.12 -11.78 16.75
N LYS A 132 32.79 -11.66 16.81
CA LYS A 132 31.95 -11.21 15.70
C LYS A 132 30.87 -10.19 16.15
N PRO A 133 31.24 -9.06 16.78
CA PRO A 133 30.27 -8.09 17.29
C PRO A 133 29.33 -7.51 16.21
N GLY A 134 29.79 -7.47 14.95
CA GLY A 134 28.98 -7.05 13.81
C GLY A 134 27.79 -7.96 13.49
N ALA A 135 27.79 -9.21 13.97
CA ALA A 135 26.73 -10.18 13.70
C ALA A 135 25.36 -9.75 14.25
N PHE A 136 25.35 -9.00 15.36
CA PHE A 136 24.15 -8.44 15.99
C PHE A 136 23.76 -7.07 15.44
N SER A 137 24.48 -6.51 14.46
CA SER A 137 24.25 -5.15 13.99
C SER A 137 23.00 -5.06 13.10
N PRO A 138 21.96 -4.30 13.49
CA PRO A 138 20.78 -4.12 12.65
C PRO A 138 21.06 -3.25 11.41
N GLY A 139 22.22 -2.56 11.35
CA GLY A 139 22.60 -1.68 10.25
C GLY A 139 22.78 -2.38 8.89
N ARG A 140 22.76 -3.72 8.89
CA ARG A 140 22.67 -4.55 7.68
C ARG A 140 21.47 -5.48 7.80
N PRO A 141 20.25 -5.02 7.47
CA PRO A 141 19.02 -5.70 7.84
C PRO A 141 18.92 -7.15 7.34
N THR A 142 19.33 -7.42 6.10
CA THR A 142 19.27 -8.77 5.51
C THR A 142 20.18 -9.76 6.26
N GLU A 143 21.42 -9.35 6.54
CA GLU A 143 22.38 -10.15 7.30
C GLU A 143 21.92 -10.32 8.76
N PHE A 144 21.40 -9.25 9.37
CA PHE A 144 20.85 -9.29 10.73
C PHE A 144 19.70 -10.30 10.85
N LEU A 145 18.74 -10.32 9.92
CA LEU A 145 17.64 -11.26 9.95
C LEU A 145 18.12 -12.70 9.72
N LYS A 146 19.04 -12.92 8.77
CA LYS A 146 19.66 -14.23 8.55
C LYS A 146 20.26 -14.75 9.86
N ASN A 147 21.11 -13.94 10.49
CA ASN A 147 21.78 -14.31 11.74
C ASN A 147 20.78 -14.53 12.88
N TYR A 148 19.76 -13.68 13.02
CA TYR A 148 18.71 -13.85 14.02
C TYR A 148 17.96 -15.18 13.85
N LYS A 149 17.56 -15.53 12.62
CA LYS A 149 16.90 -16.81 12.33
C LYS A 149 17.80 -18.01 12.65
N LEU A 150 19.08 -17.94 12.29
CA LEU A 150 20.07 -18.97 12.64
C LEU A 150 20.24 -19.12 14.16
N SER A 151 20.25 -18.00 14.88
CA SER A 151 20.28 -18.00 16.35
C SER A 151 19.05 -18.62 16.97
N LEU A 152 17.85 -18.37 16.44
CA LEU A 152 16.63 -19.05 16.90
C LEU A 152 16.68 -20.55 16.64
N HIS A 153 17.19 -20.97 15.48
CA HIS A 153 17.41 -22.38 15.18
C HIS A 153 18.41 -23.01 16.16
N PHE A 154 19.50 -22.31 16.48
CA PHE A 154 20.45 -22.75 17.50
C PHE A 154 19.84 -22.88 18.90
N LEU A 155 19.01 -21.93 19.33
CA LEU A 155 18.30 -22.04 20.60
C LEU A 155 17.34 -23.25 20.60
N SER A 156 16.61 -23.47 19.49
CA SER A 156 15.75 -24.66 19.35
C SER A 156 16.54 -25.97 19.39
N TYR A 157 17.78 -25.98 18.88
CA TYR A 157 18.68 -27.13 18.98
C TYR A 157 19.06 -27.42 20.44
N LEU A 158 19.45 -26.38 21.20
CA LEU A 158 19.76 -26.52 22.62
C LEU A 158 18.53 -26.99 23.43
N GLU A 159 17.35 -26.48 23.12
CA GLU A 159 16.08 -26.91 23.74
C GLU A 159 15.80 -28.41 23.51
N GLY A 160 16.35 -29.01 22.46
CA GLY A 160 16.26 -30.45 22.20
C GLY A 160 16.93 -31.32 23.28
N TYR A 161 17.88 -30.78 24.04
CA TYR A 161 18.50 -31.46 25.18
C TYR A 161 17.70 -31.30 26.49
N CYS A 162 16.65 -30.47 26.51
CA CYS A 162 15.80 -30.33 27.68
C CYS A 162 14.87 -31.56 27.80
N PRO A 163 14.82 -32.24 28.97
CA PRO A 163 14.05 -33.49 29.11
C PRO A 163 12.53 -33.28 29.16
N SER A 164 12.06 -32.05 29.33
CA SER A 164 10.63 -31.74 29.42
C SER A 164 10.32 -30.30 29.03
N ARG A 165 9.03 -30.02 28.77
CA ARG A 165 8.54 -28.65 28.53
C ARG A 165 8.81 -27.69 29.68
N SER A 166 8.79 -28.20 30.93
CA SER A 166 9.13 -27.39 32.10
C SER A 166 10.61 -27.01 32.12
N ALA A 167 11.49 -27.91 31.69
CA ALA A 167 12.92 -27.62 31.58
C ALA A 167 13.20 -26.60 30.46
N VAL A 168 12.47 -26.66 29.33
CA VAL A 168 12.53 -25.62 28.29
C VAL A 168 12.08 -24.26 28.83
N ALA A 169 10.98 -24.22 29.60
CA ALA A 169 10.52 -22.99 30.21
C ALA A 169 11.54 -22.39 31.19
N LYS A 170 12.20 -23.24 32.00
CA LYS A 170 13.30 -22.84 32.88
C LYS A 170 14.47 -22.27 32.08
N PHE A 171 14.95 -23.00 31.06
CA PHE A 171 16.05 -22.56 30.18
C PHE A 171 15.79 -21.19 29.54
N ARG A 172 14.56 -20.95 29.06
CA ARG A 172 14.15 -19.65 28.48
C ARG A 172 14.07 -18.51 29.51
N SER A 173 13.91 -18.84 30.79
CA SER A 173 13.85 -17.86 31.88
C SER A 173 15.22 -17.50 32.46
N GLU A 174 16.28 -18.24 32.11
CA GLU A 174 17.64 -17.95 32.55
C GLU A 174 18.14 -16.61 32.02
N ASP A 175 18.87 -15.87 32.85
CA ASP A 175 19.35 -14.52 32.54
C ASP A 175 20.18 -14.49 31.24
N VAL A 176 21.03 -15.51 31.01
CA VAL A 176 21.86 -15.62 29.81
C VAL A 176 21.00 -15.78 28.55
N TYR A 177 19.90 -16.53 28.60
CA TYR A 177 18.99 -16.67 27.47
C TYR A 177 18.33 -15.33 27.14
N VAL A 178 17.85 -14.65 28.18
CA VAL A 178 17.24 -13.32 28.05
C VAL A 178 18.25 -12.33 27.48
N ASP A 179 19.50 -12.34 27.95
CA ASP A 179 20.56 -11.44 27.49
C ASP A 179 21.01 -11.75 26.05
N PHE A 180 21.02 -13.02 25.66
CA PHE A 180 21.22 -13.44 24.28
C PHE A 180 20.12 -12.88 23.38
N MET A 181 18.85 -13.00 23.79
CA MET A 181 17.72 -12.45 23.03
C MET A 181 17.75 -10.91 22.96
N LYS A 182 18.19 -10.23 24.02
CA LYS A 182 18.35 -8.76 24.05
C LYS A 182 19.39 -8.23 23.06
N GLN A 183 20.36 -9.04 22.63
CA GLN A 183 21.32 -8.63 21.59
C GLN A 183 20.62 -8.33 20.25
N TRP A 184 19.52 -9.04 19.97
CA TRP A 184 18.74 -8.91 18.75
C TRP A 184 17.75 -7.76 18.87
N ASN A 185 18.18 -6.55 18.52
CA ASN A 185 17.31 -5.38 18.52
C ASN A 185 16.32 -5.39 17.32
N ILE A 186 15.32 -6.26 17.39
CA ILE A 186 14.28 -6.41 16.37
C ILE A 186 13.49 -5.09 16.17
N GLY A 187 13.41 -4.25 17.20
CA GLY A 187 12.78 -2.93 17.12
C GLY A 187 13.51 -2.00 16.14
N VAL A 188 14.83 -1.91 16.23
CA VAL A 188 15.66 -1.12 15.30
C VAL A 188 15.65 -1.74 13.92
N TYR A 189 15.74 -3.07 13.80
CA TYR A 189 15.59 -3.77 12.53
C TYR A 189 14.28 -3.42 11.82
N PHE A 190 13.15 -3.51 12.52
CA PHE A 190 11.86 -3.14 11.96
C PHE A 190 11.82 -1.66 11.54
N SER A 191 12.41 -0.76 12.32
CA SER A 191 12.47 0.67 12.00
C SER A 191 13.22 0.95 10.70
N LEU A 192 14.33 0.23 10.46
CA LEU A 192 15.09 0.31 9.22
C LEU A 192 14.30 -0.25 8.03
N ARG A 193 13.69 -1.44 8.18
CA ARG A 193 12.83 -2.03 7.14
C ARG A 193 11.61 -1.16 6.83
N PHE A 194 11.02 -0.54 7.86
CA PHE A 194 9.93 0.41 7.69
C PHE A 194 10.36 1.60 6.83
N GLN A 195 11.51 2.22 7.15
CA GLN A 195 12.02 3.37 6.40
C GLN A 195 12.37 3.01 4.95
N GLU A 196 12.97 1.84 4.73
CA GLU A 196 13.27 1.31 3.40
C GLU A 196 11.97 1.11 2.58
N ILE A 197 11.02 0.34 3.10
CA ILE A 197 9.81 -0.05 2.37
C ILE A 197 8.86 1.14 2.17
N ALA A 198 8.60 1.92 3.22
CA ALA A 198 7.72 3.09 3.12
C ALA A 198 8.39 4.24 2.35
N GLY A 199 9.69 4.46 2.55
CA GLY A 199 10.44 5.49 1.84
C GLY A 199 10.50 5.27 0.33
N ASN A 200 10.55 4.02 -0.13
CA ASN A 200 10.44 3.67 -1.55
C ASN A 200 9.10 4.11 -2.14
N LEU A 201 7.99 3.84 -1.43
CA LEU A 201 6.66 4.27 -1.86
C LEU A 201 6.54 5.80 -1.81
N ASP A 202 6.94 6.43 -0.71
CA ASP A 202 6.86 7.88 -0.54
C ASP A 202 7.62 8.59 -1.67
N SER A 203 8.80 8.10 -2.04
CA SER A 203 9.59 8.63 -3.16
C SER A 203 8.88 8.50 -4.51
N ALA A 204 8.16 7.39 -4.75
CA ALA A 204 7.38 7.19 -5.96
C ALA A 204 6.14 8.12 -6.02
N LEU A 205 5.51 8.40 -4.88
CA LEU A 205 4.33 9.26 -4.78
C LEU A 205 4.65 10.76 -4.84
N MET A 206 5.89 11.17 -4.57
CA MET A 206 6.33 12.57 -4.66
C MET A 206 6.61 13.04 -6.10
N VAL A 207 6.54 12.14 -7.09
CA VAL A 207 6.73 12.50 -8.50
C VAL A 207 5.50 13.26 -9.01
N ALA A 208 5.73 14.45 -9.56
CA ALA A 208 4.68 15.36 -10.05
C ALA A 208 3.95 14.87 -11.32
N ALA A 209 4.26 13.69 -11.84
CA ALA A 209 3.63 13.11 -13.02
C ALA A 209 3.41 11.60 -12.85
N ILE A 210 2.32 11.11 -13.41
CA ILE A 210 2.09 9.69 -13.57
C ILE A 210 2.93 9.19 -14.75
N THR A 211 3.67 8.09 -14.58
CA THR A 211 4.50 7.51 -15.63
C THR A 211 4.10 6.06 -15.89
N PRO A 212 3.52 5.74 -17.06
CA PRO A 212 3.34 4.37 -17.51
C PRO A 212 4.70 3.68 -17.71
N VAL A 213 4.82 2.41 -17.32
CA VAL A 213 6.10 1.68 -17.36
C VAL A 213 6.44 1.12 -18.75
N SER A 214 5.67 1.44 -19.80
CA SER A 214 5.74 0.85 -21.15
C SER A 214 7.04 1.06 -21.96
N ASN A 215 8.14 1.53 -21.37
CA ASN A 215 9.44 1.67 -22.03
C ASN A 215 10.64 1.05 -21.28
N LEU A 216 10.41 0.30 -20.20
CA LEU A 216 11.45 -0.54 -19.62
C LEU A 216 11.20 -1.97 -20.09
N LEU A 217 12.25 -2.60 -20.64
CA LEU A 217 12.30 -4.00 -21.07
C LEU A 217 11.50 -4.91 -20.12
N PRO A 218 10.92 -6.03 -20.61
CA PRO A 218 10.25 -7.01 -19.76
C PRO A 218 11.28 -7.66 -18.83
N ALA A 219 11.59 -6.96 -17.74
CA ALA A 219 12.36 -7.48 -16.63
C ALA A 219 11.37 -8.24 -15.75
N GLN A 220 11.28 -9.55 -16.03
CA GLN A 220 10.89 -10.63 -15.12
C GLN A 220 10.18 -10.19 -13.82
N GLY A 221 8.86 -10.33 -13.78
CA GLY A 221 8.09 -10.27 -12.53
C GLY A 221 6.58 -10.32 -12.75
N ASP A 222 5.85 -10.94 -11.82
CA ASP A 222 4.39 -11.17 -11.77
C ASP A 222 3.52 -9.88 -11.71
N TYR A 223 3.82 -8.88 -12.54
CA TYR A 223 3.15 -7.58 -12.57
C TYR A 223 2.35 -7.36 -13.86
N GLU A 224 1.92 -8.45 -14.50
CA GLU A 224 1.26 -8.43 -15.82
C GLU A 224 -0.01 -7.56 -15.89
N GLY A 225 -0.52 -7.07 -14.76
CA GLY A 225 -1.72 -6.23 -14.72
C GLY A 225 -1.57 -4.76 -14.32
N LEU A 226 -0.39 -4.29 -13.87
CA LEU A 226 -0.21 -2.88 -13.44
C LEU A 226 0.56 -2.05 -14.47
N ILE A 227 0.14 -0.80 -14.65
CA ILE A 227 0.68 0.11 -15.67
C ILE A 227 1.56 1.19 -15.05
N LEU A 228 1.16 1.74 -13.90
CA LEU A 228 1.78 2.91 -13.31
C LEU A 228 2.88 2.51 -12.32
N LYS A 229 4.01 3.23 -12.38
CA LYS A 229 5.13 3.03 -11.45
C LYS A 229 4.69 3.12 -9.99
N GLN A 230 3.83 4.08 -9.66
CA GLN A 230 3.31 4.29 -8.30
C GLN A 230 2.56 3.06 -7.77
N SER A 231 1.73 2.44 -8.61
CA SER A 231 0.95 1.25 -8.25
C SER A 231 1.83 0.02 -8.13
N ILE A 232 2.81 -0.14 -9.03
CA ILE A 232 3.80 -1.23 -8.97
C ILE A 232 4.61 -1.12 -7.67
N THR A 233 5.13 0.07 -7.35
CA THR A 233 5.88 0.30 -6.10
C THR A 233 5.02 0.02 -4.85
N LEU A 234 3.73 0.35 -4.86
CA LEU A 234 2.83 -0.04 -3.76
C LEU A 234 2.77 -1.57 -3.61
N LEU A 235 2.51 -2.29 -4.71
CA LEU A 235 2.40 -3.76 -4.66
C LEU A 235 3.71 -4.41 -4.23
N ASP A 236 4.85 -3.89 -4.70
CA ASP A 236 6.19 -4.33 -4.29
C ASP A 236 6.42 -4.13 -2.81
N SER A 237 6.11 -2.93 -2.29
CA SER A 237 6.25 -2.63 -0.87
C SER A 237 5.34 -3.52 -0.01
N LEU A 238 4.12 -3.82 -0.48
CA LEU A 238 3.21 -4.74 0.19
C LEU A 238 3.75 -6.17 0.22
N LYS A 239 4.15 -6.72 -0.93
CA LYS A 239 4.75 -8.05 -1.02
C LYS A 239 6.02 -8.15 -0.17
N SER A 240 6.86 -7.11 -0.19
CA SER A 240 8.12 -7.04 0.57
C SER A 240 7.92 -7.15 2.08
N CYS A 241 6.84 -6.61 2.63
CA CYS A 241 6.52 -6.74 4.07
C CYS A 241 6.38 -8.20 4.53
N TRP A 242 6.06 -9.12 3.62
CA TRP A 242 5.71 -10.51 3.92
C TRP A 242 6.67 -11.52 3.27
N ARG A 243 7.80 -11.06 2.71
CA ARG A 243 8.84 -11.96 2.22
C ARG A 243 9.57 -12.63 3.39
N ASP A 244 10.04 -13.86 3.18
CA ASP A 244 10.77 -14.60 4.22
C ASP A 244 12.06 -13.89 4.66
N ASP A 245 12.75 -13.19 3.75
CA ASP A 245 13.97 -12.43 4.02
C ASP A 245 13.73 -11.03 4.63
N VAL A 246 12.49 -10.71 4.99
CA VAL A 246 12.10 -9.46 5.63
C VAL A 246 11.26 -9.70 6.90
N LEU A 247 10.30 -10.61 6.83
CA LEU A 247 9.30 -10.85 7.87
C LEU A 247 9.93 -11.47 9.13
N VAL A 248 9.58 -10.90 10.28
CA VAL A 248 9.77 -11.50 11.59
C VAL A 248 8.40 -11.81 12.17
N LEU A 249 8.04 -13.09 12.31
CA LEU A 249 6.69 -13.51 12.69
C LEU A 249 6.22 -12.94 14.04
N SER A 250 7.12 -12.79 15.01
CA SER A 250 6.82 -12.16 16.31
C SER A 250 6.52 -10.66 16.22
N PHE A 251 6.75 -10.03 15.06
CA PHE A 251 6.46 -8.62 14.74
C PHE A 251 5.44 -8.52 13.59
N SER A 252 4.71 -9.60 13.29
CA SER A 252 3.73 -9.65 12.20
C SER A 252 2.63 -8.60 12.32
N ASP A 253 2.23 -8.22 13.55
CA ASP A 253 1.31 -7.12 13.83
C ASP A 253 1.83 -5.77 13.29
N LYS A 254 3.14 -5.53 13.42
CA LYS A 254 3.78 -4.30 12.92
C LYS A 254 3.94 -4.30 11.40
N PHE A 255 4.24 -5.45 10.79
CA PHE A 255 4.28 -5.59 9.33
C PHE A 255 2.88 -5.47 8.70
N LEU A 256 1.84 -6.00 9.36
CA LEU A 256 0.45 -5.76 8.96
C LEU A 256 0.10 -4.28 9.05
N ARG A 257 0.45 -3.62 10.16
CA ARG A 257 0.26 -2.17 10.31
C ARG A 257 0.96 -1.39 9.19
N LEU A 258 2.21 -1.72 8.88
CA LEU A 258 2.94 -1.11 7.76
C LEU A 258 2.20 -1.32 6.44
N SER A 259 1.74 -2.54 6.15
CA SER A 259 0.96 -2.85 4.94
C SER A 259 -0.28 -1.96 4.81
N LEU A 260 -1.06 -1.82 5.89
CA LEU A 260 -2.25 -0.95 5.91
C LEU A 260 -1.88 0.53 5.76
N GLN A 261 -0.77 0.96 6.35
CA GLN A 261 -0.27 2.33 6.19
C GLN A 261 0.21 2.62 4.76
N LEU A 262 0.79 1.65 4.04
CA LEU A 262 1.16 1.80 2.63
C LEU A 262 -0.08 2.02 1.75
N ILE A 263 -1.13 1.21 1.96
CA ILE A 263 -2.41 1.35 1.26
C ILE A 263 -3.04 2.72 1.57
N SER A 264 -3.05 3.11 2.85
CA SER A 264 -3.58 4.40 3.29
C SER A 264 -2.83 5.59 2.67
N ARG A 265 -1.49 5.52 2.57
CA ARG A 265 -0.69 6.55 1.88
C ARG A 265 -1.08 6.70 0.41
N TYR A 266 -1.20 5.58 -0.31
CA TYR A 266 -1.59 5.59 -1.72
C TYR A 266 -3.03 6.11 -1.91
N SER A 267 -3.98 5.65 -1.09
CA SER A 267 -5.36 6.16 -1.09
C SER A 267 -5.42 7.67 -0.81
N THR A 268 -4.63 8.15 0.16
CA THR A 268 -4.55 9.58 0.50
C THR A 268 -3.92 10.40 -0.63
N TRP A 269 -2.89 9.87 -1.29
CA TRP A 269 -2.27 10.50 -2.46
C TRP A 269 -3.27 10.64 -3.62
N LEU A 270 -4.06 9.61 -3.89
CA LEU A 270 -5.12 9.65 -4.89
C LEU A 270 -6.21 10.68 -4.55
N SER A 271 -6.75 10.62 -3.33
CA SER A 271 -7.84 11.51 -2.90
C SER A 271 -7.40 12.97 -2.84
N SER A 272 -6.18 13.24 -2.36
CA SER A 272 -5.60 14.59 -2.31
C SER A 272 -5.34 15.15 -3.70
N GLY A 273 -4.83 14.33 -4.63
CA GLY A 273 -4.66 14.72 -6.02
C GLY A 273 -6.00 15.07 -6.69
N LEU A 274 -7.01 14.22 -6.51
CA LEU A 274 -8.36 14.47 -7.04
C LEU A 274 -8.99 15.74 -6.47
N ALA A 275 -8.84 16.00 -5.18
CA ALA A 275 -9.32 17.23 -4.54
C ALA A 275 -8.61 18.47 -5.11
N ALA A 276 -7.28 18.41 -5.29
CA ALA A 276 -6.50 19.50 -5.86
C ALA A 276 -6.93 19.84 -7.29
N ARG A 277 -7.18 18.81 -8.13
CA ARG A 277 -7.71 18.99 -9.49
C ARG A 277 -9.08 19.66 -9.48
N LYS A 278 -10.00 19.24 -8.59
CA LYS A 278 -11.33 19.85 -8.49
C LYS A 278 -11.30 21.33 -8.09
N MET A 279 -10.36 21.72 -7.23
CA MET A 279 -10.23 23.09 -6.74
C MET A 279 -9.38 24.01 -7.65
N ASN A 280 -8.75 23.49 -8.72
CA ASN A 280 -7.78 24.21 -9.56
C ASN A 280 -6.73 24.99 -8.73
N SER A 281 -6.39 24.49 -7.54
CA SER A 281 -5.57 25.21 -6.58
C SER A 281 -4.09 24.96 -6.87
N SER A 282 -3.41 25.96 -7.42
CA SER A 282 -1.99 25.95 -7.80
C SER A 282 -1.01 26.09 -6.62
N GLY A 283 -1.48 25.92 -5.38
CA GLY A 283 -0.62 25.85 -4.19
C GLY A 283 0.10 24.50 -4.13
N SER A 284 1.13 24.33 -4.97
CA SER A 284 1.78 23.05 -5.29
C SER A 284 2.43 22.39 -4.06
N ILE A 285 1.79 21.33 -3.57
CA ILE A 285 2.49 20.24 -2.91
C ILE A 285 2.83 19.25 -4.03
N PRO A 286 4.10 18.83 -4.22
CA PRO A 286 4.48 17.95 -5.32
C PRO A 286 3.65 16.65 -5.40
N SER A 287 3.17 16.16 -4.25
CA SER A 287 2.33 14.97 -4.13
C SER A 287 0.91 15.12 -4.69
N THR A 288 0.44 16.33 -5.01
CA THR A 288 -0.90 16.57 -5.59
C THR A 288 -0.85 17.12 -7.02
N GLU A 289 0.30 17.59 -7.48
CA GLU A 289 0.49 18.20 -8.80
C GLU A 289 0.23 17.23 -9.96
N TRP A 290 0.49 15.93 -9.74
CA TRP A 290 0.24 14.88 -10.74
C TRP A 290 -1.17 14.91 -11.30
N ALA A 291 -2.17 15.16 -10.45
CA ALA A 291 -3.57 15.11 -10.85
C ALA A 291 -4.00 16.35 -11.62
N ILE A 292 -3.35 17.49 -11.40
CA ILE A 292 -3.62 18.73 -12.13
C ILE A 292 -3.04 18.63 -13.54
N SER A 293 -1.82 18.12 -13.64
CA SER A 293 -1.09 17.97 -14.92
C SER A 293 -1.56 16.78 -15.77
N ALA A 294 -2.19 15.78 -15.16
CA ALA A 294 -2.67 14.59 -15.85
C ALA A 294 -3.77 14.89 -16.88
N LEU A 295 -3.67 14.22 -18.04
CA LEU A 295 -4.71 14.20 -19.05
C LEU A 295 -5.87 13.29 -18.60
N PRO A 296 -7.10 13.50 -19.11
CA PRO A 296 -8.24 12.62 -18.81
C PRO A 296 -7.94 11.15 -19.09
N GLU A 297 -7.16 10.88 -20.13
CA GLU A 297 -6.76 9.55 -20.55
C GLU A 297 -5.73 8.90 -19.58
N ASP A 298 -5.04 9.66 -18.72
CA ASP A 298 -4.15 9.13 -17.69
C ASP A 298 -4.94 8.55 -16.51
N PHE A 299 -6.10 9.13 -16.18
CA PHE A 299 -6.99 8.63 -15.13
C PHE A 299 -7.56 7.24 -15.45
N VAL A 300 -7.61 6.86 -16.72
CA VAL A 300 -7.98 5.50 -17.15
C VAL A 300 -6.98 4.47 -16.61
N TYR A 301 -5.67 4.77 -16.68
CA TYR A 301 -4.65 3.90 -16.09
C TYR A 301 -4.72 3.87 -14.57
N VAL A 302 -5.01 5.01 -13.94
CA VAL A 302 -5.20 5.07 -12.48
C VAL A 302 -6.38 4.17 -12.06
N MET A 303 -7.52 4.26 -12.75
CA MET A 303 -8.68 3.41 -12.47
C MET A 303 -8.37 1.93 -12.69
N HIS A 304 -7.68 1.59 -13.77
CA HIS A 304 -7.27 0.21 -14.07
C HIS A 304 -6.40 -0.36 -12.96
N ASP A 305 -5.34 0.35 -12.59
CA ASP A 305 -4.42 -0.06 -11.53
C ASP A 305 -5.12 -0.16 -10.16
N VAL A 306 -6.01 0.78 -9.82
CA VAL A 306 -6.79 0.72 -8.57
C VAL A 306 -7.66 -0.52 -8.55
N ASN A 307 -8.38 -0.83 -9.63
CA ASN A 307 -9.18 -2.05 -9.71
C ASN A 307 -8.32 -3.31 -9.56
N TYR A 308 -7.16 -3.34 -10.19
CA TYR A 308 -6.21 -4.44 -10.05
C TYR A 308 -5.74 -4.60 -8.60
N LEU A 309 -5.30 -3.51 -7.97
CA LEU A 309 -4.85 -3.51 -6.57
C LEU A 309 -5.96 -3.98 -5.62
N VAL A 310 -7.21 -3.52 -5.82
CA VAL A 310 -8.36 -3.96 -5.03
C VAL A 310 -8.60 -5.47 -5.19
N ALA A 311 -8.50 -6.00 -6.41
CA ALA A 311 -8.63 -7.43 -6.66
C ALA A 311 -7.49 -8.24 -6.03
N GLU A 312 -6.25 -7.77 -6.16
CA GLU A 312 -5.06 -8.43 -5.58
C GLU A 312 -5.10 -8.42 -4.04
N LEU A 313 -5.54 -7.32 -3.43
CA LEU A 313 -5.73 -7.21 -1.97
C LEU A 313 -6.82 -8.16 -1.46
N LYS A 314 -7.89 -8.38 -2.23
CA LYS A 314 -8.97 -9.32 -1.87
C LYS A 314 -8.56 -10.79 -2.05
N ASN A 315 -7.61 -11.06 -2.95
CA ASN A 315 -7.25 -12.40 -3.38
C ASN A 315 -5.80 -12.74 -3.00
N GLY A 316 -4.83 -12.56 -3.92
CA GLY A 316 -3.47 -13.06 -3.80
C GLY A 316 -2.76 -12.60 -2.52
N PHE A 317 -2.81 -11.29 -2.24
CA PHE A 317 -2.16 -10.73 -1.06
C PHE A 317 -2.77 -11.25 0.24
N LEU A 318 -4.10 -11.21 0.37
CA LEU A 318 -4.80 -11.70 1.56
C LEU A 318 -4.53 -13.20 1.79
N GLY A 319 -4.58 -14.01 0.72
CA GLY A 319 -4.30 -15.44 0.80
C GLY A 319 -2.88 -15.72 1.30
N ASN A 320 -1.89 -14.99 0.81
CA ASN A 320 -0.50 -15.11 1.27
C ASN A 320 -0.34 -14.75 2.75
N VAL A 321 -0.93 -13.62 3.19
CA VAL A 321 -0.87 -13.20 4.60
C VAL A 321 -1.54 -14.23 5.51
N GLN A 322 -2.72 -14.75 5.13
CA GLN A 322 -3.41 -15.79 5.90
C GLN A 322 -2.63 -17.10 5.97
N HIS A 323 -1.96 -17.48 4.87
CA HIS A 323 -1.10 -18.66 4.85
C HIS A 323 0.08 -18.53 5.82
N LEU A 324 0.75 -17.37 5.84
CA LEU A 324 1.86 -17.13 6.76
C LEU A 324 1.42 -17.07 8.23
N LEU A 325 0.19 -16.65 8.49
CA LEU A 325 -0.40 -16.54 9.83
C LEU A 325 -1.29 -17.75 10.21
N HIS A 326 -1.20 -18.87 9.50
CA HIS A 326 -2.08 -20.04 9.71
C HIS A 326 -2.07 -20.60 11.14
N SER A 327 -1.00 -20.37 11.90
CA SER A 327 -0.86 -20.78 13.30
C SER A 327 -1.65 -19.90 14.28
N CYS A 328 -2.16 -18.75 13.85
CA CYS A 328 -2.97 -17.85 14.68
C CYS A 328 -4.40 -18.37 14.84
N SER A 329 -5.12 -17.84 15.83
CA SER A 329 -6.54 -18.19 16.03
C SER A 329 -7.42 -17.66 14.90
N PHE A 330 -8.59 -18.26 14.74
CA PHE A 330 -9.57 -17.84 13.73
C PHE A 330 -9.97 -16.38 13.89
N GLU A 331 -10.16 -15.91 15.13
CA GLU A 331 -10.53 -14.52 15.43
C GLU A 331 -9.46 -13.53 14.96
N VAL A 332 -8.17 -13.87 15.14
CA VAL A 332 -7.06 -13.05 14.66
C VAL A 332 -7.05 -13.02 13.13
N LEU A 333 -7.19 -14.17 12.48
CA LEU A 333 -7.22 -14.26 11.01
C LEU A 333 -8.40 -13.50 10.40
N ASP A 334 -9.55 -13.51 11.07
CA ASP A 334 -10.73 -12.74 10.63
C ASP A 334 -10.49 -11.22 10.77
N LEU A 335 -9.90 -10.76 11.89
CA LEU A 335 -9.52 -9.36 12.05
C LEU A 335 -8.50 -8.88 11.00
N VAL A 336 -7.51 -9.72 10.68
CA VAL A 336 -6.53 -9.44 9.61
C VAL A 336 -7.24 -9.31 8.26
N LYS A 337 -8.12 -10.26 7.94
CA LYS A 337 -8.93 -10.23 6.72
C LYS A 337 -9.78 -8.97 6.64
N GLN A 338 -10.55 -8.66 7.67
CA GLN A 338 -11.40 -7.47 7.72
C GLN A 338 -10.58 -6.19 7.54
N SER A 339 -9.40 -6.11 8.16
CA SER A 339 -8.51 -4.94 8.04
C SER A 339 -8.00 -4.73 6.61
N ILE A 340 -7.55 -5.80 5.95
CA ILE A 340 -7.08 -5.75 4.56
C ILE A 340 -8.23 -5.42 3.61
N LEU A 341 -9.40 -6.04 3.78
CA LEU A 341 -10.59 -5.77 2.97
C LEU A 341 -11.08 -4.33 3.14
N HIS A 342 -11.02 -3.78 4.36
CA HIS A 342 -11.36 -2.38 4.63
C HIS A 342 -10.39 -1.43 3.93
N ALA A 343 -9.08 -1.71 3.95
CA ALA A 343 -8.08 -0.92 3.23
C ALA A 343 -8.29 -1.00 1.71
N GLY A 344 -8.61 -2.18 1.17
CA GLY A 344 -9.01 -2.34 -0.23
C GLY A 344 -10.27 -1.54 -0.58
N LYS A 345 -11.26 -1.52 0.31
CA LYS A 345 -12.47 -0.71 0.13
C LYS A 345 -12.18 0.78 0.04
N SER A 346 -11.23 1.32 0.83
CA SER A 346 -10.86 2.74 0.71
C SER A 346 -10.23 3.12 -0.64
N LEU A 347 -9.72 2.15 -1.41
CA LEU A 347 -9.29 2.37 -2.79
C LEU A 347 -10.47 2.27 -3.75
N ASP A 348 -11.34 1.28 -3.56
CA ASP A 348 -12.56 1.06 -4.34
C ASP A 348 -13.50 2.29 -4.29
N ASP A 349 -13.65 2.89 -3.12
CA ASP A 349 -14.47 4.09 -2.88
C ASP A 349 -13.96 5.33 -3.66
N LEU A 350 -12.73 5.31 -4.20
CA LEU A 350 -12.17 6.39 -5.04
C LEU A 350 -12.50 6.24 -6.52
N ILE A 351 -12.90 5.05 -6.99
CA ILE A 351 -13.24 4.78 -8.39
C ILE A 351 -14.31 5.76 -8.94
N PRO A 352 -15.41 6.05 -8.23
CA PRO A 352 -16.39 7.02 -8.70
C PRO A 352 -15.82 8.43 -8.87
N SER A 353 -14.90 8.84 -7.98
CA SER A 353 -14.27 10.17 -8.05
C SER A 353 -13.27 10.27 -9.21
N LEU A 354 -12.55 9.19 -9.51
CA LEU A 354 -11.69 9.09 -10.69
C LEU A 354 -12.52 9.19 -11.99
N LEU A 355 -13.63 8.46 -12.06
CA LEU A 355 -14.55 8.51 -13.20
C LEU A 355 -15.14 9.91 -13.39
N ASP A 356 -15.57 10.54 -12.30
CA ASP A 356 -16.09 11.91 -12.29
C ASP A 356 -15.05 12.92 -12.83
N ALA A 357 -13.77 12.77 -12.49
CA ALA A 357 -12.71 13.63 -13.00
C ALA A 357 -12.50 13.50 -14.53
N ILE A 358 -12.68 12.30 -15.08
CA ILE A 358 -12.65 12.06 -16.54
C ILE A 358 -13.86 12.74 -17.19
N ILE A 359 -15.06 12.50 -16.66
CA ILE A 359 -16.31 13.05 -17.18
C ILE A 359 -16.25 14.59 -17.19
N GLU A 360 -15.88 15.21 -16.08
CA GLU A 360 -15.76 16.67 -15.96
C GLU A 360 -14.79 17.24 -17.00
N ALA A 361 -13.65 16.61 -17.22
CA ALA A 361 -12.70 17.10 -18.22
C ALA A 361 -13.22 16.97 -19.66
N ILE A 362 -14.01 15.94 -19.97
CA ILE A 362 -14.68 15.80 -21.28
C ILE A 362 -15.78 16.85 -21.45
N VAL A 363 -16.57 17.08 -20.40
CA VAL A 363 -17.65 18.07 -20.36
C VAL A 363 -17.08 19.48 -20.55
N GLU A 364 -15.98 19.82 -19.87
CA GLU A 364 -15.37 21.15 -19.99
C GLU A 364 -14.77 21.38 -21.39
N LYS A 365 -14.13 20.38 -22.00
CA LYS A 365 -13.71 20.45 -23.41
C LYS A 365 -14.91 20.68 -24.36
N SER A 366 -16.05 20.06 -24.07
CA SER A 366 -17.28 20.22 -24.86
C SER A 366 -17.91 21.60 -24.64
N ALA A 367 -17.73 22.18 -23.46
CA ALA A 367 -18.31 23.46 -23.11
C ALA A 367 -17.67 24.66 -23.82
N GLU A 368 -16.44 24.52 -24.31
CA GLU A 368 -15.77 25.52 -25.13
C GLU A 368 -16.57 25.86 -26.40
N GLU A 369 -17.27 24.88 -26.99
CA GLU A 369 -18.13 25.07 -28.15
C GLU A 369 -19.35 25.95 -27.85
N PHE A 370 -19.82 25.97 -26.61
CA PHE A 370 -20.97 26.80 -26.20
C PHE A 370 -20.68 28.30 -26.25
N LYS A 371 -19.40 28.73 -26.34
CA LYS A 371 -19.04 30.15 -26.56
C LYS A 371 -19.69 30.70 -27.84
N HIS A 372 -19.92 29.84 -28.84
CA HIS A 372 -20.56 30.21 -30.10
C HIS A 372 -22.08 30.46 -29.97
N LEU A 373 -22.74 29.98 -28.91
CA LEU A 373 -24.18 30.20 -28.69
C LEU A 373 -24.54 31.68 -28.58
N LYS A 374 -23.68 32.48 -27.93
CA LYS A 374 -23.89 33.92 -27.77
C LYS A 374 -23.83 34.67 -29.10
N ALA A 375 -23.04 34.19 -30.06
CA ALA A 375 -22.94 34.79 -31.39
C ALA A 375 -24.22 34.61 -32.22
N ILE A 376 -24.98 33.54 -31.99
CA ILE A 376 -26.27 33.28 -32.66
C ILE A 376 -27.30 34.33 -32.25
N THR A 377 -27.38 34.64 -30.95
CA THR A 377 -28.24 35.68 -30.42
C THR A 377 -27.93 37.05 -31.02
N ALA A 378 -26.64 37.39 -31.19
CA ALA A 378 -26.24 38.65 -31.83
C ALA A 378 -26.64 38.70 -33.31
N THR A 379 -26.53 37.57 -34.02
CA THR A 379 -26.87 37.45 -35.44
C THR A 379 -28.34 37.78 -35.70
N TYR A 380 -29.27 37.19 -34.95
CA TYR A 380 -30.71 37.38 -35.19
C TYR A 380 -31.31 38.65 -34.54
N ARG A 381 -30.61 39.30 -33.61
CA ARG A 381 -31.08 40.56 -32.99
C ARG A 381 -30.99 41.78 -33.93
N MET A 382 -30.06 41.80 -34.88
CA MET A 382 -29.68 43.01 -35.63
C MET A 382 -29.66 42.85 -37.16
N THR A 383 -30.05 41.69 -37.73
CA THR A 383 -29.96 41.46 -39.19
C THR A 383 -31.28 41.08 -39.83
N ILE A 384 -31.46 41.51 -41.09
CA ILE A 384 -32.52 41.09 -42.01
C ILE A 384 -32.16 39.70 -42.57
N LYS A 385 -31.81 38.76 -41.70
CA LYS A 385 -31.52 37.39 -42.11
C LYS A 385 -32.84 36.63 -42.28
N GLY A 386 -32.93 35.87 -43.37
CA GLY A 386 -34.04 34.95 -43.60
C GLY A 386 -34.13 33.86 -42.53
N PRO A 387 -35.24 33.09 -42.49
CA PRO A 387 -35.39 31.99 -41.54
C PRO A 387 -34.27 30.95 -41.71
N PRO A 388 -33.78 30.35 -40.62
CA PRO A 388 -32.73 29.33 -40.69
C PRO A 388 -33.23 28.04 -41.36
N VAL A 389 -32.34 27.40 -42.13
CA VAL A 389 -32.63 26.16 -42.88
C VAL A 389 -31.66 25.02 -42.52
N ARG A 390 -30.56 25.33 -41.83
CA ARG A 390 -29.55 24.36 -41.39
C ARG A 390 -29.20 24.59 -39.93
N HIS A 391 -28.80 23.52 -39.25
CA HIS A 391 -28.21 23.61 -37.93
C HIS A 391 -26.90 24.40 -37.97
N SER A 392 -26.51 24.93 -36.81
CA SER A 392 -25.30 25.71 -36.62
C SER A 392 -24.06 24.80 -36.64
N PRO A 393 -22.89 25.31 -37.07
CA PRO A 393 -21.67 24.50 -37.16
C PRO A 393 -21.16 23.94 -35.81
N TYR A 394 -21.32 24.69 -34.71
CA TYR A 394 -20.82 24.29 -33.37
C TYR A 394 -21.44 22.99 -32.86
N VAL A 395 -22.65 22.63 -33.32
CA VAL A 395 -23.39 21.43 -32.87
C VAL A 395 -22.59 20.15 -33.13
N SER A 396 -21.86 20.11 -34.26
CA SER A 396 -20.96 18.99 -34.61
C SER A 396 -19.76 18.85 -33.66
N GLY A 397 -19.37 19.94 -32.99
CA GLY A 397 -18.28 19.98 -32.02
C GLY A 397 -18.68 19.52 -30.63
N LEU A 398 -19.97 19.60 -30.25
CA LEU A 398 -20.43 19.38 -28.88
C LEU A 398 -20.13 17.98 -28.33
N LEU A 399 -20.28 16.94 -29.15
CA LEU A 399 -20.03 15.54 -28.73
C LEU A 399 -18.69 15.00 -29.24
N ARG A 400 -17.93 15.83 -29.97
CA ARG A 400 -16.61 15.43 -30.50
C ARG A 400 -15.64 15.01 -29.39
N PRO A 401 -15.54 15.71 -28.23
CA PRO A 401 -14.67 15.27 -27.15
C PRO A 401 -15.05 13.91 -26.56
N VAL A 402 -16.36 13.62 -26.45
CA VAL A 402 -16.86 12.31 -25.98
C VAL A 402 -16.44 11.22 -26.96
N LYS A 403 -16.72 11.42 -28.25
CA LYS A 403 -16.36 10.47 -29.31
C LYS A 403 -14.85 10.22 -29.36
N ALA A 404 -14.05 11.29 -29.37
CA ALA A 404 -12.59 11.19 -29.41
C ALA A 404 -12.02 10.43 -28.22
N PHE A 405 -12.61 10.58 -27.03
CA PHE A 405 -12.20 9.83 -25.85
C PHE A 405 -12.56 8.34 -25.97
N LEU A 406 -13.77 8.02 -26.44
CA LEU A 406 -14.24 6.63 -26.63
C LEU A 406 -13.49 5.88 -27.74
N ASP A 407 -13.06 6.59 -28.78
CA ASP A 407 -12.25 6.06 -29.88
C ASP A 407 -10.75 5.95 -29.50
N GLY A 408 -10.36 6.44 -28.32
CA GLY A 408 -8.98 6.45 -27.85
C GLY A 408 -8.46 5.06 -27.46
N GLU A 409 -7.17 4.80 -27.71
CA GLU A 409 -6.54 3.49 -27.46
C GLU A 409 -6.64 3.02 -26.01
N ARG A 410 -6.61 3.96 -25.05
CA ARG A 410 -6.63 3.66 -23.62
C ARG A 410 -7.99 3.17 -23.11
N ILE A 411 -9.06 3.32 -23.89
CA ILE A 411 -10.40 2.87 -23.51
C ILE A 411 -10.44 1.37 -23.20
N VAL A 412 -9.50 0.59 -23.79
CA VAL A 412 -9.37 -0.86 -23.59
C VAL A 412 -9.29 -1.25 -22.11
N TYR A 413 -8.71 -0.40 -21.27
CA TYR A 413 -8.54 -0.63 -19.83
C TYR A 413 -9.80 -0.33 -19.00
N LEU A 414 -10.85 0.26 -19.59
CA LEU A 414 -12.14 0.42 -18.93
C LEU A 414 -13.05 -0.77 -19.23
N THR A 415 -13.82 -1.20 -18.22
CA THR A 415 -14.88 -2.20 -18.41
C THR A 415 -16.01 -1.65 -19.27
N THR A 416 -16.77 -2.52 -19.94
CA THR A 416 -17.93 -2.12 -20.76
C THR A 416 -18.96 -1.31 -19.97
N GLU A 417 -19.18 -1.66 -18.70
CA GLU A 417 -20.11 -0.94 -17.83
C GLU A 417 -19.60 0.47 -17.52
N THR A 418 -18.31 0.60 -17.17
CA THR A 418 -17.70 1.92 -16.93
C THR A 418 -17.73 2.80 -18.18
N ARG A 419 -17.50 2.23 -19.37
CA ARG A 419 -17.59 2.98 -20.65
C ARG A 419 -19.01 3.50 -20.88
N LYS A 420 -20.03 2.65 -20.65
CA LYS A 420 -21.44 3.04 -20.78
C LYS A 420 -21.81 4.13 -19.78
N GLN A 421 -21.40 3.98 -18.51
CA GLN A 421 -21.64 4.97 -17.47
C GLN A 421 -20.99 6.32 -17.81
N LEU A 422 -19.75 6.31 -18.30
CA LEU A 422 -19.04 7.51 -18.75
C LEU A 422 -19.80 8.24 -19.86
N LEU A 423 -20.19 7.51 -20.90
CA LEU A 423 -20.93 8.05 -22.04
C LEU A 423 -22.26 8.70 -21.58
N LEU A 424 -23.06 7.97 -20.81
CA LEU A 424 -24.37 8.47 -20.35
C LEU A 424 -24.21 9.71 -19.45
N SER A 425 -23.28 9.66 -18.51
CA SER A 425 -23.05 10.77 -17.57
C SER A 425 -22.50 12.01 -18.28
N ALA A 426 -21.59 11.84 -19.25
CA ALA A 426 -21.07 12.94 -20.05
C ALA A 426 -22.17 13.55 -20.93
N ALA A 427 -22.97 12.72 -21.61
CA ALA A 427 -24.09 13.19 -22.43
C ALA A 427 -25.11 13.97 -21.60
N GLU A 428 -25.48 13.48 -20.42
CA GLU A 428 -26.41 14.15 -19.51
C GLU A 428 -25.89 15.52 -19.02
N ARG A 429 -24.62 15.60 -18.60
CA ARG A 429 -24.01 16.87 -18.14
C ARG A 429 -23.86 17.89 -19.27
N ILE A 430 -23.42 17.45 -20.45
CA ILE A 430 -23.33 18.33 -21.65
C ILE A 430 -24.72 18.85 -22.01
N THR A 431 -25.72 17.97 -22.06
CA THR A 431 -27.11 18.34 -22.37
C THR A 431 -27.68 19.31 -21.35
N SER A 432 -27.42 19.09 -20.06
CA SER A 432 -27.89 19.98 -18.99
C SER A 432 -27.32 21.38 -19.12
N ARG A 433 -26.00 21.49 -19.35
CA ARG A 433 -25.35 22.78 -19.61
C ARG A 433 -25.86 23.45 -20.89
N TYR A 434 -26.16 22.66 -21.93
CA TYR A 434 -26.76 23.18 -23.15
C TYR A 434 -28.16 23.76 -22.89
N TYR A 435 -28.99 23.02 -22.14
CA TYR A 435 -30.32 23.46 -21.74
C TYR A 435 -30.28 24.78 -20.98
N ASP A 436 -29.46 24.88 -19.93
CA ASP A 436 -29.39 26.07 -19.09
C ASP A 436 -29.01 27.31 -19.91
N LEU A 437 -28.02 27.19 -20.79
CA LEU A 437 -27.57 28.29 -21.65
C LEU A 437 -28.63 28.71 -22.67
N VAL A 438 -29.31 27.76 -23.32
CA VAL A 438 -30.36 28.09 -24.29
C VAL A 438 -31.57 28.69 -23.60
N ALA A 439 -32.00 28.13 -22.47
CA ALA A 439 -33.13 28.63 -21.70
C ALA A 439 -32.88 30.08 -21.25
N GLU A 440 -31.69 30.39 -20.72
CA GLU A 440 -31.30 31.75 -20.33
C GLU A 440 -31.31 32.72 -21.54
N LEU A 441 -30.73 32.31 -22.66
CA LEU A 441 -30.67 33.13 -23.87
C LEU A 441 -32.06 33.41 -24.45
N VAL A 442 -32.91 32.39 -24.55
CA VAL A 442 -34.29 32.50 -25.06
C VAL A 442 -35.12 33.39 -24.13
N ASP A 443 -35.04 33.19 -22.81
CA ASP A 443 -35.77 34.02 -21.84
C ASP A 443 -35.33 35.49 -21.90
N THR A 444 -34.02 35.74 -22.02
CA THR A 444 -33.48 37.09 -22.20
C THR A 444 -34.02 37.74 -23.47
N VAL A 445 -34.06 37.00 -24.59
CA VAL A 445 -34.56 37.51 -25.87
C VAL A 445 -36.06 37.82 -25.78
N ARG A 446 -36.88 36.92 -25.22
CA ARG A 446 -38.32 37.13 -24.98
C ARG A 446 -38.60 38.36 -24.11
N LYS A 447 -37.82 38.56 -23.03
CA LYS A 447 -37.92 39.76 -22.16
C LYS A 447 -37.54 41.05 -22.90
N THR A 448 -36.49 41.03 -23.72
CA THR A 448 -36.10 42.19 -24.51
C THR A 448 -37.14 42.55 -25.58
N GLU A 449 -37.70 41.56 -26.26
CA GLU A 449 -38.73 41.79 -27.27
C GLU A 449 -40.01 42.36 -26.66
N SER A 450 -40.52 41.75 -25.58
CA SER A 450 -41.72 42.26 -24.88
C SER A 450 -41.53 43.68 -24.35
N SER A 451 -40.32 44.03 -23.90
CA SER A 451 -39.97 45.40 -23.50
C SER A 451 -39.97 46.37 -24.69
N LEU A 452 -39.38 45.98 -25.83
CA LEU A 452 -39.40 46.78 -27.06
C LEU A 452 -40.82 46.96 -27.60
N GLN A 453 -41.66 45.92 -27.56
CA GLN A 453 -43.07 46.01 -27.93
C GLN A 453 -43.82 46.99 -27.03
N ARG A 454 -43.63 46.95 -25.70
CA ARG A 454 -44.22 47.93 -24.77
C ARG A 454 -43.76 49.36 -25.05
N ILE A 455 -42.48 49.57 -25.37
CA ILE A 455 -41.94 50.89 -25.74
C ILE A 455 -42.56 51.37 -27.05
N ARG A 456 -42.65 50.51 -28.08
CA ARG A 456 -43.32 50.83 -29.36
C ARG A 456 -44.79 51.18 -29.16
N GLN A 457 -45.52 50.40 -28.37
CA GLN A 457 -46.92 50.68 -28.02
C GLN A 457 -47.08 52.00 -27.25
N THR A 458 -46.14 52.34 -26.36
CA THR A 458 -46.17 53.59 -25.60
C THR A 458 -45.81 54.80 -26.48
N ALA A 459 -44.89 54.63 -27.43
CA ALA A 459 -44.53 55.65 -28.42
C ALA A 459 -45.68 55.90 -29.41
N GLN A 460 -46.36 54.85 -29.89
CA GLN A 460 -47.56 54.94 -30.73
C GLN A 460 -48.73 55.63 -30.01
N ARG A 461 -48.84 55.51 -28.68
CA ARG A 461 -49.84 56.24 -27.87
C ARG A 461 -49.53 57.74 -27.70
N ARG A 462 -48.28 58.17 -27.90
CA ARG A 462 -47.86 59.58 -27.74
C ARG A 462 -47.73 60.37 -29.05
N GLY A 463 -47.50 59.70 -30.18
CA GLY A 463 -47.51 60.29 -31.51
C GLY A 463 -48.60 59.65 -32.36
N GLY A 464 -49.73 60.35 -32.55
CA GLY A 464 -50.90 59.86 -33.28
C GLY A 464 -50.63 59.59 -34.76
N THR A 465 -49.96 58.48 -35.06
CA THR A 465 -49.76 57.95 -36.41
C THR A 465 -50.10 56.47 -36.39
N SER A 466 -51.31 56.14 -36.85
CA SER A 466 -51.70 54.78 -37.21
C SER A 466 -50.94 54.38 -38.47
N SER A 467 -49.98 53.46 -38.33
CA SER A 467 -49.47 52.70 -39.46
C SER A 467 -49.98 51.27 -39.35
N ASP A 468 -50.91 50.93 -40.24
CA ASP A 468 -51.23 49.54 -40.60
C ASP A 468 -49.99 48.95 -41.28
N ALA A 469 -49.17 48.24 -40.50
CA ALA A 469 -48.16 47.34 -41.03
C ALA A 469 -48.57 45.93 -40.62
N SER A 470 -48.97 45.14 -41.61
CA SER A 470 -49.31 43.72 -41.49
C SER A 470 -48.25 42.94 -40.69
N ASP A 471 -48.67 42.42 -39.54
CA ASP A 471 -47.92 41.68 -38.52
C ASP A 471 -47.41 40.27 -38.93
N ASN A 472 -47.28 39.97 -40.24
CA ASN A 472 -46.93 38.63 -40.73
C ASN A 472 -45.41 38.36 -40.85
N SER A 473 -44.58 39.17 -40.21
CA SER A 473 -43.13 38.99 -40.17
C SER A 473 -42.76 38.15 -38.94
N ILE A 474 -42.32 36.89 -39.15
CA ILE A 474 -41.76 36.00 -38.12
C ILE A 474 -40.85 36.80 -37.17
N SER A 475 -41.12 36.73 -35.86
CA SER A 475 -40.34 37.47 -34.87
C SER A 475 -38.87 37.05 -34.89
N ASN A 476 -37.97 37.97 -34.56
CA ASN A 476 -36.56 37.63 -34.35
C ASN A 476 -36.38 36.57 -33.25
N THR A 477 -37.30 36.51 -32.28
CA THR A 477 -37.34 35.46 -31.25
C THR A 477 -37.75 34.11 -31.84
N ASP A 478 -38.72 34.09 -32.74
CA ASP A 478 -39.14 32.87 -33.44
C ASP A 478 -38.03 32.36 -34.34
N LYS A 479 -37.34 33.23 -35.10
CA LYS A 479 -36.19 32.83 -35.93
C LYS A 479 -35.05 32.25 -35.08
N LEU A 480 -34.82 32.79 -33.89
CA LEU A 480 -33.84 32.27 -32.94
C LEU A 480 -34.26 30.89 -32.41
N CYS A 481 -35.52 30.73 -32.00
CA CYS A 481 -36.05 29.44 -31.55
C CYS A 481 -36.01 28.40 -32.68
N MET A 482 -36.30 28.79 -33.92
CA MET A 482 -36.15 27.94 -35.11
C MET A 482 -34.69 27.50 -35.31
N GLN A 483 -33.71 28.38 -35.11
CA GLN A 483 -32.29 28.01 -35.22
C GLN A 483 -31.92 26.99 -34.14
N TYR A 484 -32.26 27.25 -32.87
CA TYR A 484 -31.97 26.31 -31.79
C TYR A 484 -32.72 24.99 -31.98
N PHE A 485 -33.94 25.01 -32.51
CA PHE A 485 -34.68 23.80 -32.82
C PHE A 485 -33.95 22.93 -33.84
N LEU A 486 -33.43 23.51 -34.93
CA LEU A 486 -32.59 22.79 -35.89
C LEU A 486 -31.30 22.26 -35.24
N ASP A 487 -30.68 23.06 -34.37
CA ASP A 487 -29.47 22.67 -33.64
C ASP A 487 -29.73 21.47 -32.71
N ILE A 488 -30.86 21.46 -32.00
CA ILE A 488 -31.22 20.41 -31.04
C ILE A 488 -31.65 19.12 -31.75
N GLN A 489 -32.28 19.21 -32.93
CA GLN A 489 -32.54 18.04 -33.76
C GLN A 489 -31.24 17.38 -34.18
N GLU A 490 -30.27 18.15 -34.68
CA GLU A 490 -28.97 17.61 -35.06
C GLU A 490 -28.19 17.08 -33.84
N TYR A 491 -28.23 17.78 -32.70
CA TYR A 491 -27.66 17.29 -31.45
C TYR A 491 -28.26 15.94 -31.02
N GLY A 492 -29.59 15.77 -31.18
CA GLY A 492 -30.30 14.53 -30.90
C GLY A 492 -29.85 13.36 -31.80
N ARG A 493 -29.62 13.64 -33.10
CA ARG A 493 -29.04 12.66 -34.03
C ARG A 493 -27.62 12.27 -33.62
N ASN A 494 -26.78 13.24 -33.26
CA ASN A 494 -25.41 12.98 -32.81
C ASN A 494 -25.37 12.14 -31.52
N LEU A 495 -26.33 12.32 -30.60
CA LEU A 495 -26.50 11.45 -29.42
C LEU A 495 -26.87 10.03 -29.84
N ALA A 496 -27.81 9.87 -30.78
CA ALA A 496 -28.24 8.56 -31.28
C ALA A 496 -27.10 7.80 -31.98
N GLU A 497 -26.22 8.49 -32.72
CA GLU A 497 -25.01 7.90 -33.32
C GLU A 497 -24.05 7.33 -32.27
N LEU A 498 -24.00 7.93 -31.08
CA LEU A 498 -23.24 7.40 -29.94
C LEU A 498 -23.99 6.32 -29.16
N GLY A 499 -25.21 5.95 -29.58
CA GLY A 499 -26.05 4.96 -28.89
C GLY A 499 -26.80 5.51 -27.67
N VAL A 500 -26.95 6.84 -27.56
CA VAL A 500 -27.70 7.49 -26.49
C VAL A 500 -29.06 7.95 -27.02
N ALA A 501 -30.15 7.45 -26.44
CA ALA A 501 -31.49 7.94 -26.75
C ALA A 501 -31.67 9.32 -26.11
N ALA A 502 -31.68 10.38 -26.92
CA ALA A 502 -31.85 11.76 -26.44
C ALA A 502 -33.13 11.94 -25.60
N ALA A 503 -34.20 11.21 -25.95
CA ALA A 503 -35.45 11.20 -25.21
C ALA A 503 -35.30 10.65 -23.78
N ASP A 504 -34.25 9.91 -23.43
CA ASP A 504 -34.04 9.42 -22.06
C ASP A 504 -33.41 10.47 -21.14
N ILE A 505 -32.84 11.55 -21.71
CA ILE A 505 -32.21 12.63 -20.95
C ILE A 505 -33.27 13.68 -20.59
N PRO A 506 -33.57 13.92 -19.28
CA PRO A 506 -34.58 14.90 -18.88
C PRO A 506 -34.28 16.31 -19.38
N ALA A 507 -33.01 16.74 -19.31
CA ALA A 507 -32.58 18.04 -19.81
C ALA A 507 -32.82 18.21 -21.32
N TYR A 508 -32.69 17.13 -22.12
CA TYR A 508 -32.98 17.18 -23.56
C TYR A 508 -34.48 17.40 -23.80
N ARG A 509 -35.36 16.75 -23.02
CA ARG A 509 -36.81 16.97 -23.11
C ARG A 509 -37.17 18.43 -22.81
N SER A 510 -36.59 19.00 -21.75
CA SER A 510 -36.78 20.41 -21.40
C SER A 510 -36.24 21.36 -22.48
N LEU A 511 -35.09 21.02 -23.05
CA LEU A 511 -34.48 21.77 -24.15
C LEU A 511 -35.35 21.74 -25.42
N TRP A 512 -35.90 20.57 -25.76
CA TRP A 512 -36.87 20.42 -26.85
C TRP A 512 -38.10 21.30 -26.62
N GLN A 513 -38.71 21.22 -25.44
CA GLN A 513 -39.90 22.02 -25.09
C GLN A 513 -39.63 23.53 -25.11
N CYS A 514 -38.40 23.96 -24.81
CA CYS A 514 -38.02 25.37 -24.77
C CYS A 514 -38.11 26.05 -26.16
N VAL A 515 -37.73 25.32 -27.22
CA VAL A 515 -37.52 25.90 -28.57
C VAL A 515 -38.40 25.30 -29.66
N ALA A 516 -39.02 24.14 -29.44
CA ALA A 516 -39.83 23.48 -30.46
C ALA A 516 -41.10 24.29 -30.78
N PRO A 517 -41.52 24.30 -32.06
CA PRO A 517 -42.83 24.82 -32.45
C PRO A 517 -43.96 24.15 -31.67
N ALA A 518 -45.04 24.88 -31.39
CA ALA A 518 -46.14 24.43 -30.53
C ALA A 518 -46.78 23.09 -30.99
N ASP A 519 -46.79 22.83 -32.29
CA ASP A 519 -47.28 21.58 -32.91
C ASP A 519 -46.33 20.38 -32.74
N ARG A 520 -45.07 20.62 -32.34
CA ARG A 520 -44.02 19.59 -32.19
C ARG A 520 -43.48 19.43 -30.77
N GLN A 521 -43.99 20.19 -29.81
CA GLN A 521 -43.53 20.12 -28.41
C GLN A 521 -43.83 18.79 -27.72
N SER A 522 -44.88 18.07 -28.15
CA SER A 522 -45.34 16.82 -27.53
C SER A 522 -44.58 15.58 -27.99
N THR A 523 -43.87 15.64 -29.12
CA THR A 523 -43.24 14.48 -29.74
C THR A 523 -41.81 14.82 -30.16
N ILE A 524 -40.83 14.12 -29.57
CA ILE A 524 -39.41 14.25 -29.92
C ILE A 524 -39.12 13.33 -31.09
N ASN A 525 -39.05 13.90 -32.29
CA ASN A 525 -38.65 13.22 -33.53
C ASN A 525 -37.74 14.15 -34.34
N PHE A 526 -36.59 13.65 -34.77
CA PHE A 526 -35.57 14.43 -35.49
C PHE A 526 -35.15 13.80 -36.82
#